data_AF-A0A2T4DT77-F1
#
_entry.id   AF-A0A2T4DT77-F1
#
_cell.length_a   1.000
_cell.length_b   1.000
_cell.length_c   1.000
_cell.angle_alpha   90.00
_cell.angle_beta   90.00
_cell.angle_gamma   90.00
#
_symmetry.space_group_name_H-M   'P 1'
#
loop_
_entity.id
_entity.type
_entity.pdbx_description
1 polymer ?
#
loop_
_entity_poly.entity_id
_entity_poly.type
_entity_poly.pdbx_seq_one_letter_code
_entity_poly.pdbx_strand_id
1 'polypeptide(L)'
;MQTFKITALFWLFFTSSVFAQTDHEQITQTIQKFIVGTTYNYPDSINAAFFPDTRMFLYNGTDSAFYMTSEQYASLYDKRVPGTYNNRINKIVDIHIVEDVAFAQLQIDIPYFGNRNNDLLLLKKILGEWKIVSKCTSAAPLPKSPAEMVANPAKEAVVEGLKRPWSIAFLSAEEAIIAEKDGSIVKVNLQSGLKSGISGLPKDVAGPIKIDTVKHPNGVFPAHAQGQMHRFNAGWFQVLLDPDFQRNSYLYISYAAENEAKESALKVVRGKLTGNKLNNLETLCVAGPYSHGLFHYGGGMAFGKDEKLYIATGERNFYEHLNPPLPTAQDLTDKRGKIIRINPDGTLPADNPDFGKNAAPGLFALGIRATQGIILHPSTGDLWFTDHGSFQGDELNILEKGANYGWPYKTSGGYRTSDYTPQVPENIVFKDPVHFWEHTIAPTGLTFYNGREFPLWEGEVIVPGLSKGNLWHLKLENKKVVAAEELFINDRVRLRKAVVSPDNQLYLLTDEENGRLLRVINKAVKN
;
A
#
# COMPACT_ATOMS: atom_id res chain seq x y z
N MET A 1 30.13 40.09 -91.46
CA MET A 1 30.29 38.68 -91.04
C MET A 1 29.16 38.31 -90.10
N GLN A 2 28.47 37.26 -90.48
CA GLN A 2 27.32 36.53 -89.93
C GLN A 2 26.78 36.79 -88.50
N THR A 3 25.47 37.00 -88.51
CA THR A 3 24.39 36.78 -87.54
C THR A 3 24.41 35.42 -86.81
N PHE A 4 23.99 35.36 -85.54
CA PHE A 4 22.64 34.96 -85.12
C PHE A 4 22.49 35.00 -83.57
N LYS A 5 21.44 35.67 -83.10
CA LYS A 5 20.99 35.66 -81.70
C LYS A 5 20.16 34.39 -81.46
N ILE A 6 20.48 33.62 -80.42
CA ILE A 6 19.67 32.47 -79.98
C ILE A 6 18.87 32.90 -78.74
N THR A 7 17.56 32.92 -78.91
CA THR A 7 16.56 33.04 -77.84
C THR A 7 16.22 31.63 -77.37
N ALA A 8 16.54 31.27 -76.12
CA ALA A 8 16.15 29.99 -75.54
C ALA A 8 14.90 30.18 -74.66
N LEU A 9 13.82 29.54 -75.08
CA LEU A 9 12.49 29.53 -74.45
C LEU A 9 12.51 28.50 -73.30
N PHE A 10 12.30 28.95 -72.05
CA PHE A 10 12.08 28.06 -70.91
C PHE A 10 10.62 27.60 -70.88
N TRP A 11 10.38 26.30 -71.00
CA TRP A 11 9.08 25.67 -70.70
C TRP A 11 9.10 25.15 -69.26
N LEU A 12 8.20 25.67 -68.42
CA LEU A 12 7.85 25.09 -67.12
C LEU A 12 6.92 23.88 -67.35
N PHE A 13 7.30 22.71 -66.84
CA PHE A 13 6.34 21.64 -66.53
C PHE A 13 6.02 21.69 -65.03
N PHE A 14 4.78 22.00 -64.70
CA PHE A 14 4.22 21.75 -63.36
C PHE A 14 3.74 20.30 -63.30
N THR A 15 4.35 19.46 -62.46
CA THR A 15 3.79 18.19 -62.02
C THR A 15 3.21 18.37 -60.62
N SER A 16 1.89 18.43 -60.49
CA SER A 16 1.21 18.34 -59.20
C SER A 16 1.19 16.87 -58.75
N SER A 17 2.04 16.52 -57.80
CA SER A 17 2.01 15.24 -57.10
C SER A 17 0.86 15.25 -56.07
N VAL A 18 -0.20 14.50 -56.35
CA VAL A 18 -1.24 14.17 -55.35
C VAL A 18 -0.66 13.07 -54.45
N PHE A 19 -0.35 13.39 -53.20
CA PHE A 19 0.11 12.39 -52.22
C PHE A 19 -1.07 11.48 -51.84
N ALA A 20 -0.90 10.16 -51.98
CA ALA A 20 -1.88 9.19 -51.50
C ALA A 20 -1.89 9.17 -49.96
N GLN A 21 -3.07 9.12 -49.34
CA GLN A 21 -3.21 9.05 -47.88
C GLN A 21 -2.60 7.76 -47.33
N THR A 22 -1.94 7.87 -46.18
CA THR A 22 -1.41 6.72 -45.44
C THR A 22 -2.53 5.86 -44.86
N ASP A 23 -2.28 4.59 -44.57
CA ASP A 23 -3.27 3.71 -43.93
C ASP A 23 -3.72 4.25 -42.56
N HIS A 24 -2.80 4.86 -41.81
CA HIS A 24 -3.13 5.51 -40.54
C HIS A 24 -4.14 6.65 -40.71
N GLU A 25 -3.95 7.52 -41.72
CA GLU A 25 -4.89 8.61 -42.02
C GLU A 25 -6.26 8.06 -42.47
N GLN A 26 -6.28 7.02 -43.30
CA GLN A 26 -7.51 6.38 -43.76
C GLN A 26 -8.28 5.72 -42.60
N ILE A 27 -7.60 4.98 -41.73
CA ILE A 27 -8.20 4.40 -40.52
C ILE A 27 -8.74 5.50 -39.61
N THR A 28 -7.96 6.56 -39.39
CA THR A 28 -8.38 7.71 -38.60
C THR A 28 -9.67 8.30 -39.18
N GLN A 29 -9.76 8.50 -40.50
CA GLN A 29 -10.97 9.00 -41.15
C GLN A 29 -12.16 8.05 -40.98
N THR A 30 -11.96 6.73 -41.10
CA THR A 30 -13.00 5.74 -40.84
C THR A 30 -13.53 5.84 -39.41
N ILE A 31 -12.65 5.96 -38.42
CA ILE A 31 -13.05 6.13 -37.01
C ILE A 31 -13.72 7.50 -36.81
N GLN A 32 -13.26 8.55 -37.48
CA GLN A 32 -13.88 9.88 -37.42
C GLN A 32 -15.31 9.89 -37.96
N LYS A 33 -15.62 9.12 -39.02
CA LYS A 33 -17.01 8.95 -39.49
C LYS A 33 -17.90 8.38 -38.38
N PHE A 34 -17.43 7.39 -37.63
CA PHE A 34 -18.14 6.86 -36.47
C PHE A 34 -18.30 7.89 -35.35
N ILE A 35 -17.23 8.62 -35.02
CA ILE A 35 -17.23 9.68 -34.00
C ILE A 35 -18.23 10.77 -34.36
N VAL A 36 -18.17 11.31 -35.57
CA VAL A 36 -19.07 12.37 -36.05
C VAL A 36 -20.52 11.87 -36.07
N GLY A 37 -20.73 10.64 -36.56
CA GLY A 37 -22.04 10.01 -36.60
C GLY A 37 -22.71 9.93 -35.23
N THR A 38 -21.98 9.44 -34.23
CA THR A 38 -22.50 9.31 -32.86
C THR A 38 -22.58 10.64 -32.11
N THR A 39 -21.70 11.59 -32.42
CA THR A 39 -21.65 12.90 -31.75
C THR A 39 -22.74 13.84 -32.26
N TYR A 40 -23.10 13.76 -33.53
CA TYR A 40 -24.00 14.71 -34.18
C TYR A 40 -25.25 14.08 -34.83
N ASN A 41 -25.59 12.84 -34.48
CA ASN A 41 -26.78 12.15 -35.00
C ASN A 41 -26.79 11.99 -36.53
N TYR A 42 -25.70 11.48 -37.11
CA TYR A 42 -25.61 11.12 -38.53
C TYR A 42 -25.54 9.59 -38.71
N PRO A 43 -26.68 8.89 -38.81
CA PRO A 43 -26.70 7.42 -38.94
C PRO A 43 -25.97 6.92 -40.19
N ASP A 44 -26.03 7.66 -41.30
CA ASP A 44 -25.30 7.30 -42.53
C ASP A 44 -23.79 7.34 -42.35
N SER A 45 -23.28 8.28 -41.53
CA SER A 45 -21.85 8.36 -41.20
C SER A 45 -21.41 7.18 -40.32
N ILE A 46 -22.28 6.73 -39.41
CA ILE A 46 -22.05 5.51 -38.63
C ILE A 46 -21.98 4.33 -39.60
N ASN A 47 -23.02 4.10 -40.40
CA ASN A 47 -23.07 2.99 -41.36
C ASN A 47 -21.87 2.99 -42.33
N ALA A 48 -21.44 4.16 -42.81
CA ALA A 48 -20.30 4.29 -43.70
C ALA A 48 -18.95 3.89 -43.07
N ALA A 49 -18.84 3.93 -41.74
CA ALA A 49 -17.62 3.54 -41.02
C ALA A 49 -17.49 2.01 -40.86
N PHE A 50 -18.61 1.29 -40.85
CA PHE A 50 -18.66 -0.15 -40.60
C PHE A 50 -18.77 -0.95 -41.90
N PHE A 51 -18.31 -2.20 -41.85
CA PHE A 51 -18.71 -3.20 -42.83
C PHE A 51 -20.17 -3.63 -42.52
N PRO A 52 -21.03 -3.89 -43.53
CA PRO A 52 -22.42 -4.27 -43.28
C PRO A 52 -22.55 -5.46 -42.31
N ASP A 53 -23.59 -5.44 -41.48
CA ASP A 53 -23.91 -6.48 -40.49
C ASP A 53 -22.83 -6.69 -39.40
N THR A 54 -21.95 -5.70 -39.18
CA THR A 54 -20.91 -5.80 -38.15
C THR A 54 -21.56 -5.97 -36.76
N ARG A 55 -21.18 -7.01 -36.03
CA ARG A 55 -21.63 -7.21 -34.65
C ARG A 55 -20.89 -6.29 -33.68
N MET A 56 -21.67 -5.61 -32.84
CA MET A 56 -21.19 -4.71 -31.81
C MET A 56 -21.58 -5.24 -30.44
N PHE A 57 -20.59 -5.54 -29.60
CA PHE A 57 -20.81 -5.89 -28.19
C PHE A 57 -20.73 -4.63 -27.34
N LEU A 58 -21.81 -4.34 -26.62
CA LEU A 58 -22.02 -3.07 -25.92
C LEU A 58 -22.13 -3.30 -24.41
N TYR A 59 -21.61 -2.34 -23.65
CA TYR A 59 -21.76 -2.34 -22.20
C TYR A 59 -23.20 -2.05 -21.79
N ASN A 60 -23.77 -2.87 -20.91
CA ASN A 60 -25.14 -2.71 -20.38
C ASN A 60 -25.21 -2.59 -18.84
N GLY A 61 -24.07 -2.54 -18.14
CA GLY A 61 -24.04 -2.45 -16.67
C GLY A 61 -24.17 -3.79 -15.93
N THR A 62 -24.22 -4.91 -16.63
CA THR A 62 -24.29 -6.27 -16.05
C THR A 62 -23.26 -7.18 -16.71
N ASP A 63 -23.04 -8.36 -16.13
CA ASP A 63 -22.18 -9.41 -16.71
C ASP A 63 -22.89 -10.23 -17.81
N SER A 64 -23.75 -9.59 -18.60
CA SER A 64 -24.51 -10.23 -19.68
C SER A 64 -24.18 -9.62 -21.03
N ALA A 65 -24.08 -10.45 -22.07
CA ALA A 65 -23.76 -9.98 -23.41
C ALA A 65 -24.97 -9.27 -24.04
N PHE A 66 -24.84 -7.96 -24.25
CA PHE A 66 -25.75 -7.18 -25.08
C PHE A 66 -25.07 -6.86 -26.42
N TYR A 67 -25.72 -7.20 -27.54
CA TYR A 67 -25.19 -6.98 -28.87
C TYR A 67 -26.25 -6.50 -29.86
N MET A 68 -25.79 -5.83 -30.91
CA MET A 68 -26.59 -5.40 -32.06
C MET A 68 -25.72 -5.31 -33.32
N THR A 69 -26.35 -5.18 -34.49
CA THR A 69 -25.63 -4.88 -35.75
C THR A 69 -25.27 -3.40 -35.85
N SER A 70 -24.36 -3.05 -36.77
CA SER A 70 -24.01 -1.66 -37.09
C SER A 70 -25.23 -0.81 -37.46
N GLU A 71 -26.18 -1.38 -38.20
CA GLU A 71 -27.39 -0.71 -38.69
C GLU A 71 -28.39 -0.48 -37.56
N GLN A 72 -28.56 -1.49 -36.69
CA GLN A 72 -29.36 -1.36 -35.46
C GLN A 72 -28.76 -0.32 -34.50
N TYR A 73 -27.44 -0.24 -34.43
CA TYR A 73 -26.76 0.79 -33.64
C TYR A 73 -26.94 2.17 -34.27
N ALA A 74 -26.79 2.30 -35.58
CA ALA A 74 -26.96 3.55 -36.31
C ALA A 74 -28.39 4.09 -36.16
N SER A 75 -29.42 3.23 -36.17
CA SER A 75 -30.82 3.64 -35.95
C SER A 75 -31.10 4.15 -34.53
N LEU A 76 -30.17 4.06 -33.59
CA LEU A 76 -30.31 4.78 -32.31
C LEU A 76 -30.11 6.29 -32.47
N TYR A 77 -29.49 6.71 -33.58
CA TYR A 77 -29.09 8.09 -33.88
C TYR A 77 -29.97 8.75 -34.96
N ASP A 78 -31.05 8.10 -35.40
CA ASP A 78 -32.09 8.71 -36.25
C ASP A 78 -33.19 9.43 -35.44
N LYS A 79 -33.19 9.25 -34.11
CA LYS A 79 -34.24 9.73 -33.19
C LYS A 79 -34.17 11.24 -32.93
N ARG A 80 -33.10 11.90 -33.37
CA ARG A 80 -32.85 13.34 -33.19
C ARG A 80 -32.48 13.96 -34.52
N VAL A 81 -32.72 15.27 -34.66
CA VAL A 81 -32.38 16.02 -35.86
C VAL A 81 -30.87 15.91 -36.16
N PRO A 82 -30.47 15.55 -37.39
CA PRO A 82 -29.06 15.52 -37.78
C PRO A 82 -28.36 16.85 -37.51
N GLY A 83 -27.15 16.79 -36.95
CA GLY A 83 -26.40 17.94 -36.45
C GLY A 83 -26.60 18.24 -34.95
N THR A 84 -27.59 17.62 -34.29
CA THR A 84 -27.80 17.80 -32.85
C THR A 84 -26.61 17.21 -32.07
N TYR A 85 -25.97 18.02 -31.22
CA TYR A 85 -24.83 17.57 -30.41
C TYR A 85 -25.27 16.66 -29.25
N ASN A 86 -24.68 15.46 -29.16
CA ASN A 86 -24.99 14.44 -28.13
C ASN A 86 -24.11 14.52 -26.88
N ASN A 87 -23.31 15.58 -26.72
CA ASN A 87 -22.40 15.74 -25.58
C ASN A 87 -21.45 14.55 -25.39
N ARG A 88 -20.87 14.05 -26.47
CA ARG A 88 -19.88 12.95 -26.47
C ARG A 88 -18.50 13.54 -26.72
N ILE A 89 -17.55 13.24 -25.83
CA ILE A 89 -16.16 13.69 -25.97
C ILE A 89 -15.33 12.47 -26.33
N ASN A 90 -14.73 12.49 -27.52
CA ASN A 90 -14.11 11.32 -28.13
C ASN A 90 -12.60 11.51 -28.26
N LYS A 91 -11.82 10.45 -28.02
CA LYS A 91 -10.36 10.43 -28.21
C LYS A 91 -9.94 9.10 -28.81
N ILE A 92 -9.35 9.12 -30.00
CA ILE A 92 -8.61 7.95 -30.51
C ILE A 92 -7.34 7.83 -29.66
N VAL A 93 -7.21 6.71 -28.96
CA VAL A 93 -6.11 6.47 -28.00
C VAL A 93 -4.92 5.83 -28.71
N ASP A 94 -5.19 4.84 -29.55
CA ASP A 94 -4.17 4.05 -30.24
C ASP A 94 -4.70 3.48 -31.55
N ILE A 95 -3.80 3.30 -32.52
CA ILE A 95 -4.04 2.61 -33.80
C ILE A 95 -2.80 1.75 -34.08
N HIS A 96 -3.01 0.44 -34.15
CA HIS A 96 -1.97 -0.53 -34.50
C HIS A 96 -2.35 -1.23 -35.82
N ILE A 97 -1.49 -1.10 -36.82
CA ILE A 97 -1.72 -1.61 -38.18
C ILE A 97 -0.81 -2.80 -38.42
N VAL A 98 -1.37 -3.90 -38.92
CA VAL A 98 -0.64 -5.09 -39.35
C VAL A 98 -1.10 -5.42 -40.76
N GLU A 99 -0.31 -5.02 -41.75
CA GLU A 99 -0.64 -5.16 -43.17
C GLU A 99 -2.02 -4.57 -43.50
N ASP A 100 -3.00 -5.42 -43.78
CA ASP A 100 -4.35 -5.06 -44.22
C ASP A 100 -5.43 -5.22 -43.14
N VAL A 101 -5.01 -5.41 -41.88
CA VAL A 101 -5.83 -5.36 -40.67
C VAL A 101 -5.31 -4.30 -39.69
N ALA A 102 -6.18 -3.81 -38.81
CA ALA A 102 -5.78 -2.90 -37.76
C ALA A 102 -6.64 -3.07 -36.50
N PHE A 103 -6.05 -2.74 -35.36
CA PHE A 103 -6.73 -2.58 -34.09
C PHE A 103 -6.70 -1.10 -33.70
N ALA A 104 -7.81 -0.57 -33.19
CA ALA A 104 -7.84 0.78 -32.66
C ALA A 104 -8.58 0.85 -31.32
N GLN A 105 -8.08 1.69 -30.42
CA GLN A 105 -8.74 2.01 -29.16
C GLN A 105 -9.35 3.41 -29.23
N LEU A 106 -10.63 3.50 -28.89
CA LEU A 106 -11.38 4.76 -28.85
C LEU A 106 -11.99 4.96 -27.46
N GLN A 107 -11.72 6.12 -26.85
CA GLN A 107 -12.35 6.55 -25.62
C GLN A 107 -13.49 7.52 -25.90
N ILE A 108 -14.63 7.32 -25.23
CA ILE A 108 -15.81 8.17 -25.36
C ILE A 108 -16.37 8.51 -23.98
N ASP A 109 -16.23 9.76 -23.58
CA ASP A 109 -16.88 10.27 -22.37
C ASP A 109 -18.33 10.63 -22.67
N ILE A 110 -19.25 10.10 -21.88
CA ILE A 110 -20.68 10.37 -21.96
C ILE A 110 -21.16 10.92 -20.61
N PRO A 111 -21.03 12.24 -20.36
CA PRO A 111 -21.37 12.88 -19.09
C PRO A 111 -22.78 12.60 -18.60
N TYR A 112 -23.74 12.47 -19.52
CA TYR A 112 -25.12 12.15 -19.17
C TYR A 112 -25.26 10.80 -18.42
N PHE A 113 -24.44 9.81 -18.75
CA PHE A 113 -24.41 8.52 -18.07
C PHE A 113 -23.33 8.41 -16.99
N GLY A 114 -22.55 9.47 -16.77
CA GLY A 114 -21.46 9.49 -15.78
C GLY A 114 -20.29 8.56 -16.11
N ASN A 115 -20.16 8.06 -17.35
CA ASN A 115 -19.18 7.03 -17.71
C ASN A 115 -18.29 7.43 -18.90
N ARG A 116 -17.04 6.95 -18.87
CA ARG A 116 -16.10 6.80 -19.99
C ARG A 116 -16.24 5.40 -20.58
N ASN A 117 -16.66 5.32 -21.84
CA ASN A 117 -16.61 4.09 -22.61
C ASN A 117 -15.23 3.90 -23.25
N ASN A 118 -14.74 2.66 -23.23
CA ASN A 118 -13.54 2.23 -23.94
C ASN A 118 -13.96 1.23 -25.03
N ASP A 119 -13.87 1.67 -26.28
CA ASP A 119 -14.20 0.89 -27.46
C ASP A 119 -12.94 0.29 -28.06
N LEU A 120 -12.96 -1.01 -28.31
CA LEU A 120 -11.95 -1.73 -29.08
C LEU A 120 -12.51 -2.05 -30.46
N LEU A 121 -11.84 -1.55 -31.49
CA LEU A 121 -12.24 -1.65 -32.89
C LEU A 121 -11.29 -2.58 -33.63
N LEU A 122 -11.82 -3.57 -34.35
CA LEU A 122 -11.08 -4.33 -35.35
C LEU A 122 -11.44 -3.78 -36.73
N LEU A 123 -10.43 -3.48 -37.54
CA LEU A 123 -10.59 -2.93 -38.87
C LEU A 123 -9.93 -3.82 -39.92
N LYS A 124 -10.49 -3.81 -41.13
CA LYS A 124 -9.96 -4.50 -42.30
C LYS A 124 -9.96 -3.57 -43.50
N LYS A 125 -8.89 -3.61 -44.29
CA LYS A 125 -8.87 -2.99 -45.63
C LYS A 125 -9.60 -3.90 -46.61
N ILE A 126 -10.70 -3.42 -47.18
CA ILE A 126 -11.60 -4.14 -48.08
C ILE A 126 -11.78 -3.28 -49.32
N LEU A 127 -11.43 -3.82 -50.50
CA LEU A 127 -11.51 -3.11 -51.79
C LEU A 127 -10.83 -1.73 -51.78
N GLY A 128 -9.74 -1.58 -51.02
CA GLY A 128 -8.98 -0.34 -50.91
C GLY A 128 -9.45 0.61 -49.80
N GLU A 129 -10.56 0.33 -49.11
CA GLU A 129 -11.08 1.15 -48.01
C GLU A 129 -10.99 0.44 -46.66
N TRP A 130 -10.67 1.19 -45.60
CA TRP A 130 -10.71 0.68 -44.24
C TRP A 130 -12.12 0.71 -43.68
N LYS A 131 -12.59 -0.44 -43.15
CA LYS A 131 -13.89 -0.59 -42.49
C LYS A 131 -13.73 -1.18 -41.10
N ILE A 132 -14.55 -0.73 -40.16
CA ILE A 132 -14.69 -1.40 -38.86
C ILE A 132 -15.50 -2.68 -39.07
N VAL A 133 -14.92 -3.82 -38.70
CA VAL A 133 -15.51 -5.16 -38.88
C VAL A 133 -15.91 -5.83 -37.56
N SER A 134 -15.50 -5.25 -36.41
CA SER A 134 -15.96 -5.65 -35.08
C SER A 134 -15.76 -4.52 -34.08
N LYS A 135 -16.62 -4.47 -33.06
CA LYS A 135 -16.51 -3.54 -31.92
C LYS A 135 -16.89 -4.21 -30.62
N CYS A 136 -16.08 -4.01 -29.59
CA CYS A 136 -16.39 -4.37 -28.19
C CYS A 136 -16.25 -3.14 -27.28
N THR A 137 -17.10 -3.03 -26.25
CA THR A 137 -17.20 -1.85 -25.39
C THR A 137 -17.15 -2.24 -23.93
N SER A 138 -16.31 -1.54 -23.15
CA SER A 138 -16.39 -1.51 -21.68
C SER A 138 -16.64 -0.08 -21.20
N ALA A 139 -17.07 0.12 -19.97
CA ALA A 139 -17.28 1.43 -19.39
C ALA A 139 -16.73 1.53 -17.96
N ALA A 140 -16.25 2.71 -17.60
CA ALA A 140 -15.85 3.08 -16.25
C ALA A 140 -16.45 4.45 -15.89
N PRO A 141 -16.60 4.82 -14.61
CA PRO A 141 -17.01 6.17 -14.24
C PRO A 141 -16.09 7.25 -14.84
N LEU A 142 -16.64 8.43 -15.15
CA LEU A 142 -15.83 9.56 -15.60
C LEU A 142 -14.78 9.96 -14.55
N PRO A 143 -13.59 10.44 -14.97
CA PRO A 143 -12.62 11.01 -14.05
C PRO A 143 -13.26 12.19 -13.30
N LYS A 144 -13.18 12.17 -11.96
CA LYS A 144 -13.61 13.28 -11.10
C LYS A 144 -12.83 14.54 -11.46
N SER A 145 -13.48 15.70 -11.45
CA SER A 145 -12.80 16.99 -11.58
C SER A 145 -11.85 17.23 -10.38
N PRO A 146 -10.80 18.07 -10.50
CA PRO A 146 -9.89 18.36 -9.38
C PRO A 146 -10.60 18.84 -8.11
N ALA A 147 -11.72 19.56 -8.24
CA ALA A 147 -12.56 19.98 -7.12
C ALA A 147 -13.33 18.82 -6.46
N GLU A 148 -13.73 17.82 -7.24
CA GLU A 148 -14.36 16.57 -6.77
C GLU A 148 -13.34 15.52 -6.27
N MET A 149 -12.04 15.79 -6.49
CA MET A 149 -10.93 14.98 -6.00
C MET A 149 -10.40 15.46 -4.64
N VAL A 150 -10.93 16.56 -4.08
CA VAL A 150 -10.60 17.00 -2.72
C VAL A 150 -11.07 15.92 -1.75
N ALA A 151 -10.11 15.30 -1.06
CA ALA A 151 -10.38 14.25 -0.09
C ALA A 151 -11.10 14.85 1.13
N ASN A 152 -12.24 14.27 1.50
CA ASN A 152 -12.93 14.57 2.75
C ASN A 152 -13.05 13.28 3.57
N PRO A 153 -11.92 12.79 4.11
CA PRO A 153 -11.87 11.48 4.73
C PRO A 153 -12.70 11.45 6.03
N ALA A 154 -13.43 10.36 6.22
CA ALA A 154 -14.18 10.07 7.42
C ALA A 154 -14.00 8.61 7.85
N LYS A 155 -14.24 8.34 9.14
CA LYS A 155 -14.13 6.99 9.71
C LYS A 155 -15.52 6.40 9.93
N GLU A 156 -15.70 5.15 9.51
CA GLU A 156 -16.89 4.34 9.75
C GLU A 156 -16.49 3.11 10.57
N ALA A 157 -17.21 2.82 11.66
CA ALA A 157 -16.92 1.64 12.47
C ALA A 157 -17.45 0.37 11.81
N VAL A 158 -16.58 -0.64 11.68
CA VAL A 158 -16.92 -1.94 11.07
C VAL A 158 -16.99 -3.02 12.14
N VAL A 159 -16.06 -3.00 13.10
CA VAL A 159 -16.04 -3.92 14.24
C VAL A 159 -15.71 -3.14 15.50
N GLU A 160 -16.39 -3.45 16.59
CA GLU A 160 -16.15 -2.84 17.91
C GLU A 160 -15.90 -3.90 18.99
N GLY A 161 -15.52 -3.47 20.19
CA GLY A 161 -15.25 -4.35 21.32
C GLY A 161 -14.01 -5.22 21.13
N LEU A 162 -12.99 -4.72 20.43
CA LEU A 162 -11.69 -5.38 20.31
C LEU A 162 -10.77 -4.96 21.46
N LYS A 163 -10.06 -5.90 22.09
CA LYS A 163 -9.22 -5.63 23.26
C LYS A 163 -7.84 -5.08 22.87
N ARG A 164 -7.74 -3.76 22.61
CA ARG A 164 -6.54 -3.10 22.07
C ARG A 164 -5.97 -3.84 20.84
N PRO A 165 -6.72 -3.90 19.72
CA PRO A 165 -6.31 -4.64 18.53
C PRO A 165 -4.98 -4.09 17.99
N TRP A 166 -3.99 -4.96 17.80
CA TRP A 166 -2.62 -4.61 17.39
C TRP A 166 -2.39 -4.75 15.89
N SER A 167 -2.87 -5.83 15.30
CA SER A 167 -2.76 -6.08 13.85
C SER A 167 -3.97 -6.80 13.29
N ILE A 168 -4.06 -6.76 11.96
CA ILE A 168 -5.07 -7.41 11.17
C ILE A 168 -4.42 -8.05 9.94
N ALA A 169 -4.94 -9.19 9.52
CA ALA A 169 -4.58 -9.89 8.29
C ALA A 169 -5.86 -10.37 7.59
N PHE A 170 -6.11 -9.92 6.36
CA PHE A 170 -7.31 -10.30 5.61
C PHE A 170 -7.18 -11.71 5.02
N LEU A 171 -8.16 -12.57 5.29
CA LEU A 171 -8.30 -13.89 4.66
C LEU A 171 -9.07 -13.76 3.34
N SER A 172 -10.00 -12.81 3.27
CA SER A 172 -10.80 -12.44 2.11
C SER A 172 -11.27 -10.98 2.27
N ALA A 173 -12.10 -10.50 1.34
CA ALA A 173 -12.79 -9.23 1.48
C ALA A 173 -13.76 -9.17 2.69
N GLU A 174 -14.22 -10.33 3.17
CA GLU A 174 -15.26 -10.43 4.20
C GLU A 174 -14.73 -10.97 5.53
N GLU A 175 -13.54 -11.57 5.55
CA GLU A 175 -12.99 -12.20 6.74
C GLU A 175 -11.55 -11.74 7.00
N ALA A 176 -11.24 -11.51 8.27
CA ALA A 176 -9.89 -11.16 8.71
C ALA A 176 -9.54 -11.82 10.04
N ILE A 177 -8.25 -11.97 10.30
CA ILE A 177 -7.71 -12.33 11.61
C ILE A 177 -7.19 -11.06 12.27
N ILE A 178 -7.58 -10.82 13.51
CA ILE A 178 -7.14 -9.68 14.32
C ILE A 178 -6.42 -10.21 15.56
N ALA A 179 -5.23 -9.69 15.82
CA ALA A 179 -4.53 -9.90 17.08
C ALA A 179 -4.93 -8.81 18.09
N GLU A 180 -5.54 -9.20 19.20
CA GLU A 180 -5.85 -8.29 20.31
C GLU A 180 -4.69 -8.28 21.30
N LYS A 181 -3.99 -7.15 21.50
CA LYS A 181 -2.79 -7.10 22.34
C LYS A 181 -3.06 -7.62 23.75
N ASP A 182 -4.18 -7.20 24.34
CA ASP A 182 -4.58 -7.56 25.70
C ASP A 182 -5.56 -8.75 25.74
N GLY A 183 -5.94 -9.27 24.58
CA GLY A 183 -6.92 -10.35 24.41
C GLY A 183 -6.30 -11.62 23.83
N SER A 184 -6.91 -12.11 22.75
CA SER A 184 -6.43 -13.27 22.00
C SER A 184 -6.35 -12.92 20.50
N ILE A 185 -6.04 -13.91 19.67
CA ILE A 185 -6.18 -13.79 18.23
C ILE A 185 -7.57 -14.30 17.84
N VAL A 186 -8.31 -13.47 17.09
CA VAL A 186 -9.69 -13.72 16.70
C VAL A 186 -9.85 -13.66 15.19
N LYS A 187 -10.67 -14.55 14.63
CA LYS A 187 -11.19 -14.44 13.27
C LYS A 187 -12.49 -13.64 13.30
N VAL A 188 -12.63 -12.67 12.41
CA VAL A 188 -13.72 -11.71 12.37
C VAL A 188 -14.36 -11.70 10.99
N ASN A 189 -15.69 -11.76 10.94
CA ASN A 189 -16.47 -11.49 9.74
C ASN A 189 -16.80 -9.99 9.69
N LEU A 190 -16.39 -9.32 8.62
CA LEU A 190 -16.43 -7.86 8.47
C LEU A 190 -17.83 -7.31 8.16
N GLN A 191 -18.76 -8.17 7.70
CA GLN A 191 -20.15 -7.77 7.43
C GLN A 191 -21.03 -7.86 8.68
N SER A 192 -20.92 -8.98 9.40
CA SER A 192 -21.74 -9.25 10.60
C SER A 192 -21.10 -8.76 11.90
N GLY A 193 -19.80 -8.47 11.89
CA GLY A 193 -19.02 -8.17 13.10
C GLY A 193 -18.80 -9.37 14.02
N LEU A 194 -19.21 -10.58 13.62
CA LEU A 194 -19.05 -11.79 14.43
C LEU A 194 -17.57 -12.13 14.62
N LYS A 195 -17.19 -12.42 15.88
CA LYS A 195 -15.83 -12.76 16.30
C LYS A 195 -15.78 -14.21 16.79
N SER A 196 -14.76 -14.94 16.36
CA SER A 196 -14.49 -16.31 16.80
C SER A 196 -13.02 -16.48 17.19
N GLY A 197 -12.74 -17.11 18.33
CA GLY A 197 -11.36 -17.26 18.82
C GLY A 197 -10.56 -18.27 18.00
N ILE A 198 -9.28 -17.99 17.78
CA ILE A 198 -8.32 -18.97 17.27
C ILE A 198 -7.74 -19.77 18.44
N SER A 199 -7.81 -21.09 18.33
CA SER A 199 -7.24 -22.03 19.30
C SER A 199 -5.84 -22.53 18.87
N GLY A 200 -5.11 -23.18 19.78
CA GLY A 200 -3.76 -23.69 19.48
C GLY A 200 -2.67 -22.61 19.45
N LEU A 201 -2.93 -21.46 20.07
CA LEU A 201 -1.96 -20.36 20.20
C LEU A 201 -0.87 -20.66 21.23
N PRO A 202 0.28 -19.96 21.17
CA PRO A 202 1.32 -20.02 22.20
C PRO A 202 0.79 -19.75 23.61
N LYS A 203 1.35 -20.45 24.60
CA LYS A 203 0.93 -20.36 26.01
C LYS A 203 1.83 -19.45 26.86
N ASP A 204 2.98 -19.06 26.32
CA ASP A 204 4.00 -18.25 26.99
C ASP A 204 3.85 -16.76 26.69
N VAL A 205 2.67 -16.29 26.23
CA VAL A 205 2.43 -14.85 26.03
C VAL A 205 2.43 -14.11 27.37
N ALA A 206 3.15 -13.00 27.42
CA ALA A 206 3.31 -12.19 28.63
C ALA A 206 1.97 -11.70 29.17
N GLY A 207 1.77 -11.89 30.48
CA GLY A 207 0.59 -11.47 31.22
C GLY A 207 0.74 -10.04 31.79
N PRO A 208 -0.25 -9.54 32.54
CA PRO A 208 0.00 -8.42 33.43
C PRO A 208 0.89 -8.90 34.57
N ILE A 209 1.89 -8.11 34.95
CA ILE A 209 2.73 -8.37 36.11
C ILE A 209 2.55 -7.29 37.16
N LYS A 210 2.78 -7.65 38.44
CA LYS A 210 2.83 -6.67 39.52
C LYS A 210 4.14 -5.91 39.43
N ILE A 211 4.07 -4.61 39.26
CA ILE A 211 5.24 -3.75 39.11
C ILE A 211 5.91 -3.56 40.48
N ASP A 212 7.22 -3.80 40.53
CA ASP A 212 8.06 -3.63 41.72
C ASP A 212 9.33 -2.83 41.38
N THR A 213 9.22 -1.50 41.39
CA THR A 213 10.29 -0.56 41.08
C THR A 213 11.46 -0.61 42.07
N VAL A 214 11.30 -1.25 43.24
CA VAL A 214 12.36 -1.37 44.25
C VAL A 214 13.36 -2.47 43.87
N LYS A 215 12.91 -3.50 43.13
CA LYS A 215 13.73 -4.65 42.73
C LYS A 215 14.51 -4.45 41.44
N HIS A 216 14.30 -3.35 40.74
CA HIS A 216 14.87 -3.12 39.42
C HIS A 216 15.53 -1.74 39.34
N PRO A 217 16.53 -1.57 38.45
CA PRO A 217 17.09 -0.26 38.17
C PRO A 217 16.00 0.78 37.85
N ASN A 218 16.23 2.03 38.26
CA ASN A 218 15.33 3.14 37.95
C ASN A 218 15.09 3.21 36.44
N GLY A 219 13.84 3.44 36.02
CA GLY A 219 13.46 3.54 34.61
C GLY A 219 13.10 2.23 33.93
N VAL A 220 13.43 1.05 34.48
CA VAL A 220 12.95 -0.25 33.95
C VAL A 220 11.42 -0.32 33.98
N PHE A 221 10.84 0.20 35.06
CA PHE A 221 9.41 0.41 35.22
C PHE A 221 9.13 1.87 35.61
N PRO A 222 7.99 2.45 35.19
CA PRO A 222 7.64 3.80 35.61
C PRO A 222 7.36 3.85 37.12
N ALA A 223 7.95 4.82 37.82
CA ALA A 223 7.82 4.97 39.28
C ALA A 223 6.35 5.01 39.75
N HIS A 224 5.47 5.68 38.99
CA HIS A 224 4.05 5.81 39.29
C HIS A 224 3.26 4.48 39.19
N ALA A 225 3.85 3.44 38.60
CA ALA A 225 3.21 2.15 38.44
C ALA A 225 3.48 1.19 39.61
N GLN A 226 4.25 1.60 40.64
CA GLN A 226 4.61 0.74 41.76
C GLN A 226 3.40 0.05 42.40
N GLY A 227 3.50 -1.27 42.56
CA GLY A 227 2.46 -2.11 43.18
C GLY A 227 1.25 -2.43 42.29
N GLN A 228 1.13 -1.82 41.12
CA GLN A 228 -0.01 -2.02 40.20
C GLN A 228 0.25 -3.19 39.23
N MET A 229 -0.82 -3.77 38.70
CA MET A 229 -0.74 -4.77 37.63
C MET A 229 -0.71 -4.07 36.27
N HIS A 230 0.34 -4.30 35.48
CA HIS A 230 0.48 -3.68 34.15
C HIS A 230 1.01 -4.65 33.10
N ARG A 231 0.58 -4.42 31.85
CA ARG A 231 1.17 -5.02 30.64
C ARG A 231 2.00 -4.02 29.84
N PHE A 232 1.69 -2.73 29.92
CA PHE A 232 2.18 -1.68 29.01
C PHE A 232 2.16 -2.15 27.54
N ASN A 233 3.33 -2.32 26.91
CA ASN A 233 3.42 -2.72 25.50
C ASN A 233 3.44 -4.24 25.30
N ALA A 234 3.43 -5.06 26.35
CA ALA A 234 3.46 -6.52 26.23
C ALA A 234 2.10 -7.08 25.79
N GLY A 235 2.12 -8.17 25.01
CA GLY A 235 0.93 -8.88 24.56
C GLY A 235 1.12 -9.54 23.20
N TRP A 236 0.02 -9.75 22.49
CA TRP A 236 0.02 -10.17 21.07
C TRP A 236 0.35 -8.98 20.16
N PHE A 237 1.15 -9.22 19.13
CA PHE A 237 1.55 -8.19 18.16
C PHE A 237 1.00 -8.50 16.77
N GLN A 238 1.84 -8.94 15.84
CA GLN A 238 1.47 -9.08 14.45
C GLN A 238 0.97 -10.48 14.14
N VAL A 239 -0.19 -10.56 13.48
CA VAL A 239 -0.56 -11.67 12.60
C VAL A 239 -0.18 -11.31 11.17
N LEU A 240 0.51 -12.23 10.48
CA LEU A 240 0.94 -12.05 9.09
C LEU A 240 0.71 -13.37 8.35
N LEU A 241 0.01 -13.31 7.22
CA LEU A 241 -0.15 -14.47 6.35
C LEU A 241 1.13 -14.69 5.55
N ASP A 242 1.45 -15.95 5.31
CA ASP A 242 2.43 -16.33 4.29
C ASP A 242 2.02 -15.74 2.92
N PRO A 243 2.97 -15.32 2.05
CA PRO A 243 2.64 -14.90 0.70
C PRO A 243 1.88 -15.97 -0.09
N ASP A 244 2.09 -17.25 0.25
CA ASP A 244 1.43 -18.40 -0.35
C ASP A 244 0.37 -19.05 0.57
N PHE A 245 -0.27 -18.23 1.41
CA PHE A 245 -1.24 -18.69 2.40
C PHE A 245 -2.37 -19.55 1.82
N GLN A 246 -2.83 -19.23 0.60
CA GLN A 246 -3.90 -19.98 -0.06
C GLN A 246 -3.53 -21.44 -0.35
N ARG A 247 -2.24 -21.75 -0.52
CA ARG A 247 -1.75 -23.12 -0.74
C ARG A 247 -1.23 -23.79 0.53
N ASN A 248 -0.61 -23.03 1.44
CA ASN A 248 0.12 -23.59 2.58
C ASN A 248 -0.51 -23.34 3.96
N SER A 249 -1.42 -22.36 4.05
CA SER A 249 -2.12 -21.91 5.26
C SER A 249 -1.22 -21.51 6.44
N TYR A 250 0.02 -21.07 6.19
CA TYR A 250 0.92 -20.63 7.25
C TYR A 250 0.58 -19.23 7.76
N LEU A 251 0.33 -19.15 9.07
CA LEU A 251 0.13 -17.90 9.80
C LEU A 251 1.34 -17.66 10.70
N TYR A 252 1.94 -16.48 10.59
CA TYR A 252 3.05 -16.00 11.42
C TYR A 252 2.51 -15.10 12.51
N ILE A 253 3.00 -15.29 13.74
CA ILE A 253 2.57 -14.55 14.91
C ILE A 253 3.80 -14.03 15.66
N SER A 254 3.82 -12.72 15.91
CA SER A 254 4.76 -12.10 16.84
C SER A 254 4.06 -11.71 18.16
N TYR A 255 4.76 -11.88 19.28
CA TYR A 255 4.23 -11.57 20.62
C TYR A 255 5.34 -11.39 21.64
N ALA A 256 5.03 -10.76 22.78
CA ALA A 256 5.91 -10.76 23.94
C ALA A 256 5.81 -12.12 24.65
N ALA A 257 6.87 -12.92 24.60
CA ALA A 257 6.95 -14.16 25.36
C ALA A 257 7.51 -13.89 26.76
N GLU A 258 7.02 -14.59 27.78
CA GLU A 258 7.41 -14.45 29.19
C GLU A 258 7.99 -15.76 29.72
N ASN A 259 9.07 -15.67 30.51
CA ASN A 259 9.65 -16.80 31.20
C ASN A 259 9.15 -16.91 32.66
N GLU A 260 9.57 -17.95 33.37
CA GLU A 260 9.16 -18.15 34.78
C GLU A 260 9.60 -17.01 35.71
N ALA A 261 10.70 -16.32 35.37
CA ALA A 261 11.23 -15.17 36.10
C ALA A 261 10.49 -13.84 35.81
N LYS A 262 9.42 -13.86 35.00
CA LYS A 262 8.68 -12.64 34.58
C LYS A 262 9.52 -11.65 33.79
N GLU A 263 10.54 -12.15 33.13
CA GLU A 263 11.24 -11.43 32.07
C GLU A 263 10.56 -11.74 30.74
N SER A 264 10.73 -10.87 29.75
CA SER A 264 10.10 -11.07 28.44
C SER A 264 11.02 -10.74 27.28
N ALA A 265 10.77 -11.38 26.14
CA ALA A 265 11.43 -11.13 24.86
C ALA A 265 10.39 -11.13 23.72
N LEU A 266 10.69 -10.48 22.60
CA LEU A 266 9.89 -10.66 21.39
C LEU A 266 10.12 -12.09 20.87
N LYS A 267 9.03 -12.81 20.58
CA LYS A 267 9.06 -14.14 19.98
C LYS A 267 8.18 -14.16 18.73
N VAL A 268 8.67 -14.83 17.69
CA VAL A 268 7.99 -15.06 16.43
C VAL A 268 7.83 -16.56 16.22
N VAL A 269 6.61 -16.98 15.94
CA VAL A 269 6.25 -18.35 15.62
C VAL A 269 5.49 -18.40 14.30
N ARG A 270 5.40 -19.58 13.70
CA ARG A 270 4.41 -19.88 12.66
C ARG A 270 3.63 -21.13 13.00
N GLY A 271 2.45 -21.28 12.40
CA GLY A 271 1.70 -22.53 12.40
C GLY A 271 0.73 -22.59 11.21
N LYS A 272 0.15 -23.77 10.97
CA LYS A 272 -0.87 -23.95 9.91
C LYS A 272 -2.26 -23.68 10.46
N LEU A 273 -2.97 -22.73 9.87
CA LEU A 273 -4.35 -22.44 10.23
C LEU A 273 -5.29 -23.41 9.50
N THR A 274 -6.09 -24.15 10.25
CA THR A 274 -7.15 -25.03 9.71
C THR A 274 -8.43 -24.80 10.48
N GLY A 275 -9.44 -24.22 9.81
CA GLY A 275 -10.60 -23.66 10.50
C GLY A 275 -10.16 -22.58 11.50
N ASN A 276 -10.59 -22.71 12.75
CA ASN A 276 -10.22 -21.79 13.85
C ASN A 276 -9.15 -22.38 14.79
N LYS A 277 -8.24 -23.20 14.25
CA LYS A 277 -7.16 -23.82 15.02
C LYS A 277 -5.83 -23.65 14.31
N LEU A 278 -4.85 -23.16 15.06
CA LEU A 278 -3.45 -23.14 14.65
C LEU A 278 -2.79 -24.46 15.06
N ASN A 279 -2.21 -25.18 14.09
CA ASN A 279 -1.55 -26.45 14.29
C ASN A 279 -0.05 -26.32 13.98
N ASN A 280 0.74 -27.25 14.48
CA ASN A 280 2.17 -27.39 14.17
C ASN A 280 2.96 -26.09 14.42
N LEU A 281 2.85 -25.57 15.65
CA LEU A 281 3.55 -24.36 16.06
C LEU A 281 5.06 -24.56 16.05
N GLU A 282 5.76 -23.69 15.34
CA GLU A 282 7.22 -23.66 15.23
C GLU A 282 7.74 -22.29 15.66
N THR A 283 8.79 -22.26 16.49
CA THR A 283 9.46 -21.00 16.86
C THR A 283 10.48 -20.65 15.79
N LEU A 284 10.37 -19.43 15.24
CA LEU A 284 11.25 -18.93 14.19
C LEU A 284 12.34 -18.01 14.73
N CYS A 285 11.97 -17.12 15.67
CA CYS A 285 12.90 -16.15 16.23
C CYS A 285 12.51 -15.82 17.67
N VAL A 286 13.52 -15.74 18.53
CA VAL A 286 13.42 -15.10 19.86
C VAL A 286 14.45 -13.99 19.87
N ALA A 287 13.99 -12.74 19.99
CA ALA A 287 14.85 -11.56 20.11
C ALA A 287 15.24 -11.36 21.58
N GLY A 288 16.05 -12.29 22.06
CA GLY A 288 16.59 -12.27 23.42
C GLY A 288 17.80 -11.31 23.57
N PRO A 289 18.33 -11.20 24.80
CA PRO A 289 17.93 -11.96 26.00
C PRO A 289 16.52 -11.59 26.50
N TYR A 290 15.93 -12.49 27.30
CA TYR A 290 14.76 -12.13 28.11
C TYR A 290 15.20 -11.09 29.13
N SER A 291 14.41 -10.03 29.31
CA SER A 291 14.70 -8.99 30.29
C SER A 291 13.45 -8.46 30.97
N HIS A 292 13.62 -7.87 32.15
CA HIS A 292 12.59 -7.05 32.79
C HIS A 292 12.32 -5.78 31.97
N GLY A 293 11.19 -5.12 32.27
CA GLY A 293 10.65 -3.98 31.52
C GLY A 293 9.62 -4.42 30.48
N LEU A 294 8.68 -3.53 30.15
CA LEU A 294 7.50 -3.87 29.33
C LEU A 294 7.34 -2.94 28.12
N PHE A 295 8.46 -2.47 27.57
CA PHE A 295 8.51 -1.48 26.49
C PHE A 295 9.34 -1.98 25.30
N HIS A 296 9.09 -1.37 24.15
CA HIS A 296 9.88 -1.49 22.91
C HIS A 296 10.18 -2.92 22.45
N TYR A 297 9.16 -3.78 22.38
CA TYR A 297 9.34 -5.13 21.82
C TYR A 297 9.61 -5.10 20.31
N GLY A 298 9.10 -4.07 19.62
CA GLY A 298 8.95 -4.08 18.17
C GLY A 298 7.78 -4.99 17.78
N GLY A 299 8.04 -6.00 16.95
CA GLY A 299 7.08 -7.04 16.59
C GLY A 299 6.45 -6.87 15.20
N GLY A 300 6.75 -5.77 14.51
CA GLY A 300 6.42 -5.61 13.10
C GLY A 300 7.11 -6.67 12.24
N MET A 301 6.37 -7.24 11.29
CA MET A 301 6.84 -8.25 10.35
C MET A 301 6.38 -7.94 8.93
N ALA A 302 7.23 -8.20 7.93
CA ALA A 302 6.87 -8.14 6.52
C ALA A 302 7.63 -9.19 5.73
N PHE A 303 7.01 -9.70 4.66
CA PHE A 303 7.73 -10.44 3.63
C PHE A 303 8.31 -9.46 2.62
N GLY A 304 9.60 -9.61 2.32
CA GLY A 304 10.26 -8.87 1.25
C GLY A 304 9.89 -9.45 -0.12
N LYS A 305 10.27 -8.72 -1.18
CA LYS A 305 10.16 -9.20 -2.57
C LYS A 305 11.02 -10.45 -2.85
N ASP A 306 12.00 -10.68 -1.99
CA ASP A 306 12.88 -11.86 -1.97
C ASP A 306 12.28 -13.07 -1.22
N GLU A 307 11.00 -12.99 -0.86
CA GLU A 307 10.25 -14.02 -0.13
C GLU A 307 10.83 -14.35 1.25
N LYS A 308 11.63 -13.45 1.82
CA LYS A 308 12.19 -13.59 3.17
C LYS A 308 11.35 -12.83 4.18
N LEU A 309 11.34 -13.32 5.41
CA LEU A 309 10.64 -12.69 6.52
C LEU A 309 11.58 -11.71 7.22
N TYR A 310 11.14 -10.46 7.32
CA TYR A 310 11.80 -9.39 8.04
C TYR A 310 11.06 -9.11 9.33
N ILE A 311 11.79 -9.03 10.45
CA ILE A 311 11.24 -8.89 11.80
C ILE A 311 11.91 -7.69 12.47
N ALA A 312 11.11 -6.72 12.89
CA ALA A 312 11.58 -5.59 13.68
C ALA A 312 11.64 -5.96 15.17
N THR A 313 12.82 -5.83 15.77
CA THR A 313 13.06 -6.13 17.18
C THR A 313 13.45 -4.84 17.90
N GLY A 314 12.64 -4.38 18.85
CA GLY A 314 12.96 -3.16 19.59
C GLY A 314 14.04 -3.41 20.66
N GLU A 315 14.66 -2.33 21.13
CA GLU A 315 15.87 -2.36 21.98
C GLU A 315 15.59 -2.63 23.48
N ARG A 316 14.31 -2.56 23.88
CA ARG A 316 13.78 -2.82 25.23
C ARG A 316 14.05 -1.78 26.32
N ASN A 317 14.95 -0.81 26.14
CA ASN A 317 15.13 0.25 27.14
C ASN A 317 14.18 1.43 26.91
N PHE A 318 13.46 1.84 27.95
CA PHE A 318 12.59 3.04 27.85
C PHE A 318 13.40 4.34 27.96
N TYR A 319 14.40 4.35 28.83
CA TYR A 319 15.32 5.45 29.07
C TYR A 319 16.74 5.08 28.65
N GLU A 320 17.50 6.08 28.19
CA GLU A 320 18.83 5.88 27.62
C GLU A 320 19.88 5.40 28.62
N HIS A 321 19.83 5.87 29.87
CA HIS A 321 20.77 5.47 30.93
C HIS A 321 20.69 3.97 31.31
N LEU A 322 19.67 3.25 30.84
CA LEU A 322 19.59 1.80 30.98
C LEU A 322 20.48 1.06 29.97
N ASN A 323 20.99 1.75 28.95
CA ASN A 323 21.93 1.14 28.01
C ASN A 323 23.25 0.81 28.71
N PRO A 324 23.85 -0.36 28.42
CA PRO A 324 25.22 -0.63 28.81
C PRO A 324 26.21 0.26 28.03
N PRO A 325 27.51 0.27 28.40
CA PRO A 325 28.52 1.06 27.70
C PRO A 325 28.57 0.83 26.18
N LEU A 326 28.38 -0.42 25.74
CA LEU A 326 28.01 -0.75 24.36
C LEU A 326 26.47 -0.83 24.31
N PRO A 327 25.77 0.12 23.66
CA PRO A 327 24.31 0.13 23.69
C PRO A 327 23.70 -1.09 23.02
N THR A 328 22.57 -1.56 23.54
CA THR A 328 21.88 -2.78 23.07
C THR A 328 21.62 -2.78 21.56
N ALA A 329 21.14 -1.65 21.02
CA ALA A 329 20.84 -1.53 19.59
C ALA A 329 22.10 -1.55 18.70
N GLN A 330 23.27 -1.25 19.27
CA GLN A 330 24.57 -1.23 18.59
C GLN A 330 25.37 -2.53 18.81
N ASP A 331 25.06 -3.29 19.86
CA ASP A 331 25.67 -4.60 20.11
C ASP A 331 25.25 -5.63 19.05
N LEU A 332 26.22 -6.13 18.27
CA LEU A 332 26.00 -7.12 17.22
C LEU A 332 25.69 -8.51 17.77
N THR A 333 26.02 -8.79 19.04
CA THR A 333 25.73 -10.08 19.69
C THR A 333 24.30 -10.15 20.24
N ASP A 334 23.62 -9.00 20.32
CA ASP A 334 22.25 -8.85 20.82
C ASP A 334 21.26 -8.73 19.66
N LYS A 335 20.11 -9.40 19.79
CA LYS A 335 19.04 -9.36 18.77
C LYS A 335 18.07 -8.20 18.95
N ARG A 336 18.19 -7.41 20.02
CA ARG A 336 17.32 -6.26 20.30
C ARG A 336 17.84 -5.00 19.59
N GLY A 337 16.93 -4.15 19.15
CA GLY A 337 17.23 -2.94 18.37
C GLY A 337 17.74 -3.26 16.96
N LYS A 338 17.18 -4.29 16.31
CA LYS A 338 17.62 -4.84 15.01
C LYS A 338 16.46 -5.06 14.05
N ILE A 339 16.78 -5.15 12.77
CA ILE A 339 15.94 -5.85 11.80
C ILE A 339 16.57 -7.21 11.54
N ILE A 340 15.79 -8.27 11.74
CA ILE A 340 16.19 -9.66 11.49
C ILE A 340 15.60 -10.13 10.17
N ARG A 341 16.39 -10.79 9.32
CA ARG A 341 15.94 -11.42 8.06
C ARG A 341 16.19 -12.93 8.10
N ILE A 342 15.12 -13.71 7.93
CA ILE A 342 15.12 -15.18 7.92
C ILE A 342 14.31 -15.73 6.75
N ASN A 343 14.54 -16.99 6.37
CA ASN A 343 13.64 -17.71 5.47
C ASN A 343 12.27 -17.93 6.15
N PRO A 344 11.20 -18.21 5.39
CA PRO A 344 9.86 -18.49 5.95
C PRO A 344 9.83 -19.62 6.99
N ASP A 345 10.79 -20.55 6.94
CA ASP A 345 10.94 -21.66 7.89
C ASP A 345 11.87 -21.37 9.09
N GLY A 346 12.40 -20.15 9.18
CA GLY A 346 13.29 -19.73 10.26
C GLY A 346 14.78 -20.04 10.00
N THR A 347 15.11 -20.72 8.90
CA THR A 347 16.51 -20.89 8.50
C THR A 347 17.13 -19.58 8.03
N LEU A 348 18.45 -19.48 8.05
CA LEU A 348 19.16 -18.25 7.68
C LEU A 348 19.38 -18.18 6.16
N PRO A 349 19.02 -17.07 5.49
CA PRO A 349 19.41 -16.82 4.12
C PRO A 349 20.93 -16.70 4.01
N ALA A 350 21.52 -17.37 3.01
CA ALA A 350 22.98 -17.35 2.78
C ALA A 350 23.51 -15.98 2.32
N ASP A 351 22.62 -15.12 1.83
CA ASP A 351 22.91 -13.78 1.33
C ASP A 351 22.64 -12.68 2.38
N ASN A 352 22.46 -13.02 3.66
CA ASN A 352 22.42 -12.00 4.71
C ASN A 352 23.74 -11.21 4.78
N PRO A 353 23.71 -9.93 5.22
CA PRO A 353 24.94 -9.16 5.43
C PRO A 353 25.81 -9.80 6.53
N ASP A 354 27.12 -9.76 6.33
CA ASP A 354 28.09 -10.29 7.29
C ASP A 354 28.47 -9.21 8.32
N PHE A 355 28.03 -9.44 9.56
CA PHE A 355 28.39 -8.62 10.73
C PHE A 355 29.53 -9.23 11.56
N GLY A 356 30.19 -10.26 11.02
CA GLY A 356 31.25 -11.00 11.67
C GLY A 356 30.76 -12.24 12.43
N LYS A 357 31.70 -13.15 12.71
CA LYS A 357 31.46 -14.49 13.27
C LYS A 357 30.70 -14.53 14.61
N ASN A 358 30.76 -13.46 15.40
CA ASN A 358 30.14 -13.39 16.73
C ASN A 358 28.77 -12.69 16.70
N ALA A 359 28.35 -12.19 15.54
CA ALA A 359 27.08 -11.51 15.42
C ALA A 359 25.90 -12.46 15.65
N ALA A 360 24.82 -11.93 16.19
CA ALA A 360 23.59 -12.67 16.35
C ALA A 360 23.09 -13.18 14.98
N PRO A 361 22.57 -14.42 14.90
CA PRO A 361 22.12 -14.96 13.64
C PRO A 361 20.91 -14.20 13.10
N GLY A 362 20.92 -13.93 11.79
CA GLY A 362 19.81 -13.30 11.08
C GLY A 362 19.85 -11.77 11.04
N LEU A 363 20.87 -11.10 11.59
CA LEU A 363 20.96 -9.64 11.49
C LEU A 363 20.92 -9.18 10.02
N PHE A 364 20.06 -8.20 9.75
CA PHE A 364 19.96 -7.53 8.46
C PHE A 364 20.33 -6.05 8.56
N ALA A 365 19.87 -5.39 9.62
CA ALA A 365 20.20 -4.00 9.95
C ALA A 365 20.15 -3.79 11.48
N LEU A 366 20.74 -2.71 11.97
CA LEU A 366 20.84 -2.40 13.40
C LEU A 366 20.56 -0.93 13.71
N GLY A 367 20.57 -0.57 14.99
CA GLY A 367 20.45 0.81 15.44
C GLY A 367 19.03 1.36 15.36
N ILE A 368 18.01 0.50 15.49
CA ILE A 368 16.61 0.94 15.64
C ILE A 368 16.20 0.92 17.12
N ARG A 369 15.21 1.72 17.49
CA ARG A 369 14.77 1.89 18.88
C ARG A 369 13.57 1.03 19.24
N ALA A 370 12.41 1.33 18.64
CA ALA A 370 11.11 0.83 19.07
C ALA A 370 10.15 0.61 17.88
N THR A 371 10.68 0.05 16.80
CA THR A 371 10.05 -0.01 15.48
C THR A 371 8.75 -0.81 15.52
N GLN A 372 7.65 -0.18 15.15
CA GLN A 372 6.32 -0.78 15.23
C GLN A 372 5.87 -1.36 13.89
N GLY A 373 5.87 -0.54 12.83
CA GLY A 373 5.42 -0.93 11.51
C GLY A 373 6.58 -1.22 10.57
N ILE A 374 6.46 -2.27 9.74
CA ILE A 374 7.29 -2.52 8.57
C ILE A 374 6.37 -3.01 7.45
N ILE A 375 6.58 -2.53 6.23
CA ILE A 375 5.74 -2.87 5.07
C ILE A 375 6.57 -2.89 3.78
N LEU A 376 6.19 -3.76 2.85
CA LEU A 376 6.75 -3.78 1.50
C LEU A 376 6.04 -2.74 0.63
N HIS A 377 6.81 -1.88 -0.04
CA HIS A 377 6.28 -1.01 -1.07
C HIS A 377 5.87 -1.87 -2.28
N PRO A 378 4.60 -1.83 -2.74
CA PRO A 378 4.08 -2.81 -3.71
C PRO A 378 4.74 -2.73 -5.09
N SER A 379 5.08 -1.53 -5.59
CA SER A 379 5.72 -1.37 -6.90
C SER A 379 7.25 -1.45 -6.86
N THR A 380 7.92 -0.78 -5.92
CA THR A 380 9.39 -0.74 -5.89
C THR A 380 10.00 -1.98 -5.24
N GLY A 381 9.28 -2.62 -4.30
CA GLY A 381 9.80 -3.71 -3.49
C GLY A 381 10.73 -3.28 -2.35
N ASP A 382 10.86 -1.98 -2.08
CA ASP A 382 11.58 -1.49 -0.90
C ASP A 382 10.77 -1.78 0.37
N LEU A 383 11.43 -2.13 1.47
CA LEU A 383 10.80 -2.23 2.78
C LEU A 383 10.87 -0.88 3.49
N TRP A 384 9.74 -0.40 4.00
CA TRP A 384 9.62 0.85 4.75
C TRP A 384 9.20 0.55 6.18
N PHE A 385 9.69 1.31 7.15
CA PHE A 385 9.34 1.10 8.55
C PHE A 385 9.27 2.40 9.34
N THR A 386 8.53 2.35 10.44
CA THR A 386 8.35 3.46 11.37
C THR A 386 9.01 3.17 12.70
N ASP A 387 9.73 4.15 13.25
CA ASP A 387 10.40 4.02 14.54
C ASP A 387 9.97 5.11 15.51
N HIS A 388 9.72 4.73 16.77
CA HIS A 388 9.45 5.72 17.80
C HIS A 388 10.76 6.32 18.30
N GLY A 389 10.89 7.63 18.20
CA GLY A 389 11.97 8.40 18.78
C GLY A 389 11.90 8.40 20.31
N SER A 390 12.91 9.00 20.94
CA SER A 390 12.92 9.12 22.40
C SER A 390 12.12 10.35 22.85
N PHE A 391 12.76 11.50 22.95
CA PHE A 391 12.05 12.76 23.13
C PHE A 391 11.84 13.40 21.76
N GLN A 392 10.64 13.25 21.19
CA GLN A 392 10.35 13.60 19.78
C GLN A 392 11.24 12.82 18.80
N GLY A 393 11.27 13.22 17.53
CA GLY A 393 12.11 12.59 16.51
C GLY A 393 11.65 11.17 16.15
N ASP A 394 10.34 10.96 16.06
CA ASP A 394 9.82 9.74 15.44
C ASP A 394 10.20 9.72 13.96
N GLU A 395 10.39 8.54 13.38
CA GLU A 395 11.00 8.42 12.05
C GLU A 395 10.21 7.51 11.10
N LEU A 396 10.27 7.86 9.81
CA LEU A 396 9.98 6.99 8.68
C LEU A 396 11.29 6.67 7.98
N ASN A 397 11.52 5.38 7.74
CA ASN A 397 12.79 4.85 7.24
C ASN A 397 12.57 3.91 6.04
N ILE A 398 13.58 3.80 5.18
CA ILE A 398 13.69 2.76 4.15
C ILE A 398 14.76 1.78 4.58
N LEU A 399 14.40 0.50 4.60
CA LEU A 399 15.28 -0.57 5.02
C LEU A 399 16.36 -0.87 3.98
N GLU A 400 17.62 -0.68 4.37
CA GLU A 400 18.79 -1.06 3.59
C GLU A 400 19.60 -2.18 4.26
N LYS A 401 20.15 -3.07 3.44
CA LYS A 401 20.99 -4.20 3.87
C LYS A 401 22.26 -3.70 4.55
N GLY A 402 22.50 -4.15 5.78
CA GLY A 402 23.69 -3.80 6.55
C GLY A 402 23.64 -2.41 7.21
N ALA A 403 22.53 -1.67 7.06
CA ALA A 403 22.44 -0.30 7.53
C ALA A 403 22.40 -0.20 9.07
N ASN A 404 23.00 0.87 9.61
CA ASN A 404 22.90 1.27 11.00
C ASN A 404 22.06 2.55 11.10
N TYR A 405 20.86 2.49 11.68
CA TYR A 405 19.96 3.65 11.85
C TYR A 405 20.33 4.52 13.05
N GLY A 406 21.41 4.18 13.75
CA GLY A 406 22.09 5.08 14.66
C GLY A 406 21.62 5.06 16.10
N TRP A 407 20.43 4.58 16.45
CA TRP A 407 20.01 4.57 17.85
C TRP A 407 20.95 3.72 18.75
N PRO A 408 21.34 4.19 19.95
CA PRO A 408 21.14 5.54 20.51
C PRO A 408 22.30 6.51 20.22
N TYR A 409 23.30 6.15 19.42
CA TYR A 409 24.40 7.04 19.02
C TYR A 409 23.93 8.30 18.26
N LYS A 410 22.87 8.17 17.46
CA LYS A 410 22.22 9.25 16.72
C LYS A 410 20.70 9.13 16.88
N THR A 411 20.03 10.27 16.96
CA THR A 411 18.56 10.39 17.01
C THR A 411 18.13 11.64 16.26
N SER A 412 16.96 11.61 15.61
CA SER A 412 16.36 12.80 14.98
C SER A 412 15.67 13.74 15.98
N GLY A 413 15.56 13.32 17.25
CA GLY A 413 15.00 14.11 18.35
C GLY A 413 16.02 14.35 19.47
N GLY A 414 15.55 14.31 20.71
CA GLY A 414 16.39 14.37 21.91
C GLY A 414 16.34 13.09 22.73
N TYR A 415 17.17 13.04 23.79
CA TYR A 415 17.14 11.98 24.80
C TYR A 415 16.21 12.37 25.95
N ARG A 416 15.55 11.38 26.55
CA ARG A 416 14.74 11.60 27.77
C ARG A 416 15.61 11.81 29.00
N THR A 417 16.77 11.16 29.01
CA THR A 417 17.78 11.30 30.07
C THR A 417 18.63 12.54 29.78
N SER A 418 18.51 13.57 30.61
CA SER A 418 19.08 14.91 30.35
C SER A 418 20.61 14.95 30.24
N ASP A 419 21.31 14.08 30.95
CA ASP A 419 22.78 13.98 31.01
C ASP A 419 23.34 12.82 30.18
N TYR A 420 22.49 12.14 29.40
CA TYR A 420 22.95 11.05 28.54
C TYR A 420 23.72 11.59 27.33
N THR A 421 24.97 11.17 27.22
CA THR A 421 25.82 11.43 26.04
C THR A 421 26.36 10.09 25.53
N PRO A 422 25.92 9.60 24.36
CA PRO A 422 26.44 8.36 23.82
C PRO A 422 27.93 8.50 23.49
N GLN A 423 28.72 7.49 23.84
CA GLN A 423 30.11 7.38 23.40
C GLN A 423 30.11 6.74 22.00
N VAL A 424 30.16 7.58 20.97
CA VAL A 424 30.10 7.13 19.57
C VAL A 424 31.52 6.79 19.07
N PRO A 425 31.77 5.55 18.62
CA PRO A 425 33.03 5.22 17.96
C PRO A 425 33.26 6.04 16.70
N GLU A 426 34.54 6.31 16.39
CA GLU A 426 34.91 7.01 15.15
C GLU A 426 34.53 6.20 13.91
N ASN A 427 34.27 6.90 12.80
CA ASN A 427 34.04 6.33 11.46
C ASN A 427 32.81 5.42 11.31
N ILE A 428 31.82 5.53 12.21
CA ILE A 428 30.51 4.89 11.97
C ILE A 428 29.71 5.71 10.95
N VAL A 429 29.15 5.02 9.95
CA VAL A 429 28.20 5.60 9.00
C VAL A 429 26.79 5.24 9.42
N PHE A 430 25.95 6.27 9.63
CA PHE A 430 24.55 6.10 9.96
C PHE A 430 23.67 6.31 8.73
N LYS A 431 22.55 5.59 8.68
CA LYS A 431 21.49 5.81 7.70
C LYS A 431 20.51 6.85 8.25
N ASP A 432 20.33 7.93 7.50
CA ASP A 432 19.33 8.95 7.84
C ASP A 432 17.91 8.48 7.48
N PRO A 433 16.89 8.89 8.26
CA PRO A 433 15.51 8.64 7.92
C PRO A 433 15.09 9.43 6.68
N VAL A 434 14.06 8.93 5.99
CA VAL A 434 13.48 9.67 4.86
C VAL A 434 12.59 10.82 5.32
N HIS A 435 12.08 10.74 6.54
CA HIS A 435 11.31 11.78 7.22
C HIS A 435 11.36 11.57 8.72
N PHE A 436 11.31 12.65 9.49
CA PHE A 436 11.14 12.60 10.94
C PHE A 436 10.15 13.67 11.38
N TRP A 437 9.47 13.42 12.50
CA TRP A 437 8.53 14.37 13.10
C TRP A 437 9.19 15.11 14.27
N GLU A 438 9.13 16.44 14.23
CA GLU A 438 9.62 17.33 15.29
C GLU A 438 8.83 17.19 16.61
N HIS A 439 7.65 16.59 16.56
CA HIS A 439 6.86 16.27 17.74
C HIS A 439 6.55 14.77 17.78
N THR A 440 6.33 14.22 18.97
CA THR A 440 5.96 12.81 19.09
C THR A 440 4.58 12.56 18.50
N ILE A 441 4.52 11.72 17.48
CA ILE A 441 3.29 11.16 16.92
C ILE A 441 3.10 9.71 17.41
N ALA A 442 4.19 9.03 17.80
CA ALA A 442 4.27 7.61 18.13
C ALA A 442 3.73 6.74 16.97
N PRO A 443 4.47 6.66 15.83
CA PRO A 443 3.99 6.05 14.60
C PRO A 443 3.92 4.53 14.70
N THR A 444 2.86 3.95 14.14
CA THR A 444 2.61 2.50 14.23
C THR A 444 2.58 1.83 12.85
N GLY A 445 1.71 0.82 12.64
CA GLY A 445 1.68 0.05 11.40
C GLY A 445 1.21 0.90 10.21
N LEU A 446 2.12 1.17 9.28
CA LEU A 446 1.89 1.96 8.07
C LEU A 446 1.41 1.11 6.87
N THR A 447 0.86 1.78 5.85
CA THR A 447 0.55 1.18 4.55
C THR A 447 0.83 2.16 3.42
N PHE A 448 1.11 1.63 2.22
CA PHE A 448 0.96 2.40 0.98
C PHE A 448 -0.50 2.32 0.54
N TYR A 449 -1.05 3.44 0.08
CA TYR A 449 -2.41 3.50 -0.40
C TYR A 449 -2.46 3.16 -1.89
N ASN A 450 -3.34 2.24 -2.28
CA ASN A 450 -3.58 1.83 -3.68
C ASN A 450 -5.08 1.69 -3.97
N GLY A 451 -5.89 2.48 -3.26
CA GLY A 451 -7.34 2.41 -3.28
C GLY A 451 -8.00 3.40 -4.24
N ARG A 452 -9.28 3.15 -4.53
CA ARG A 452 -10.07 4.00 -5.43
C ARG A 452 -10.85 5.11 -4.72
N GLU A 453 -10.98 5.02 -3.40
CA GLU A 453 -11.75 5.96 -2.58
C GLU A 453 -11.12 7.37 -2.59
N PHE A 454 -9.79 7.42 -2.56
CA PHE A 454 -8.97 8.63 -2.55
C PHE A 454 -7.92 8.56 -3.68
N PRO A 455 -8.29 8.75 -4.96
CA PRO A 455 -7.36 8.54 -6.08
C PRO A 455 -6.09 9.39 -6.04
N LEU A 456 -6.12 10.55 -5.36
CA LEU A 456 -4.93 11.39 -5.16
C LEU A 456 -3.92 10.80 -4.18
N TRP A 457 -4.34 9.83 -3.35
CA TRP A 457 -3.46 9.17 -2.38
C TRP A 457 -2.72 7.96 -2.97
N GLU A 458 -2.93 7.63 -4.25
CA GLU A 458 -2.34 6.46 -4.90
C GLU A 458 -0.80 6.50 -4.82
N GLY A 459 -0.21 5.43 -4.27
CA GLY A 459 1.23 5.30 -4.05
C GLY A 459 1.78 6.09 -2.86
N GLU A 460 0.95 6.85 -2.15
CA GLU A 460 1.34 7.67 -1.00
C GLU A 460 1.28 6.85 0.31
N VAL A 461 1.96 7.34 1.35
CA VAL A 461 2.11 6.61 2.61
C VAL A 461 1.09 7.09 3.63
N ILE A 462 0.45 6.15 4.31
CA ILE A 462 -0.46 6.40 5.42
C ILE A 462 0.17 5.88 6.71
N VAL A 463 0.38 6.77 7.69
CA VAL A 463 1.03 6.46 8.97
C VAL A 463 0.11 6.81 10.16
N PRO A 464 -0.40 5.83 10.90
CA PRO A 464 -1.16 6.07 12.13
C PRO A 464 -0.26 6.44 13.32
N GLY A 465 -0.73 7.36 14.17
CA GLY A 465 -0.06 7.80 15.39
C GLY A 465 -0.84 7.47 16.67
N LEU A 466 -0.14 6.98 17.69
CA LEU A 466 -0.71 6.71 19.01
C LEU A 466 -0.85 7.96 19.89
N SER A 467 0.02 8.97 19.75
CA SER A 467 0.13 10.03 20.76
C SER A 467 -1.09 10.94 20.80
N LYS A 468 -1.60 11.34 19.62
CA LYS A 468 -2.78 12.22 19.51
C LYS A 468 -3.93 11.57 18.74
N GLY A 469 -3.78 10.33 18.27
CA GLY A 469 -4.78 9.67 17.44
C GLY A 469 -4.84 10.18 16.00
N ASN A 470 -3.74 10.78 15.55
CA ASN A 470 -3.58 11.36 14.24
C ASN A 470 -3.31 10.30 13.16
N LEU A 471 -3.79 10.56 11.96
CA LEU A 471 -3.45 9.79 10.76
C LEU A 471 -2.66 10.70 9.83
N TRP A 472 -1.42 10.33 9.54
CA TRP A 472 -0.60 11.07 8.60
C TRP A 472 -0.74 10.52 7.20
N HIS A 473 -0.88 11.44 6.26
CA HIS A 473 -0.85 11.17 4.83
C HIS A 473 0.38 11.88 4.27
N LEU A 474 1.30 11.11 3.67
CA LEU A 474 2.59 11.61 3.22
C LEU A 474 2.74 11.40 1.71
N LYS A 475 2.89 12.50 0.98
CA LYS A 475 3.19 12.49 -0.45
C LYS A 475 4.66 12.18 -0.69
N LEU A 476 4.92 11.23 -1.58
CA LEU A 476 6.26 10.81 -1.94
C LEU A 476 6.65 11.26 -3.35
N GLU A 477 7.88 11.76 -3.50
CA GLU A 477 8.55 11.93 -4.80
C GLU A 477 9.98 11.41 -4.67
N ASN A 478 10.38 10.47 -5.55
CA ASN A 478 11.72 9.86 -5.54
C ASN A 478 12.17 9.36 -4.15
N LYS A 479 11.29 8.63 -3.46
CA LYS A 479 11.52 8.10 -2.10
C LYS A 479 11.68 9.17 -0.99
N LYS A 480 11.34 10.44 -1.26
CA LYS A 480 11.35 11.53 -0.28
C LYS A 480 9.94 11.99 0.02
N VAL A 481 9.68 12.38 1.27
CA VAL A 481 8.43 13.04 1.64
C VAL A 481 8.50 14.50 1.18
N VAL A 482 7.58 14.91 0.30
CA VAL A 482 7.51 16.29 -0.22
C VAL A 482 6.31 17.07 0.31
N ALA A 483 5.31 16.38 0.86
CA ALA A 483 4.22 16.99 1.61
C ALA A 483 3.71 16.02 2.67
N ALA A 484 3.20 16.56 3.77
CA ALA A 484 2.64 15.80 4.88
C ALA A 484 1.36 16.50 5.36
N GLU A 485 0.29 15.73 5.50
CA GLU A 485 -0.99 16.18 6.03
C GLU A 485 -1.35 15.35 7.27
N GLU A 486 -1.79 16.04 8.33
CA GLU A 486 -2.31 15.41 9.54
C GLU A 486 -3.85 15.40 9.50
N LEU A 487 -4.44 14.21 9.48
CA LEU A 487 -5.87 13.98 9.42
C LEU A 487 -6.43 13.60 10.81
N PHE A 488 -7.72 13.86 11.01
CA PHE A 488 -8.48 13.52 12.23
C PHE A 488 -7.93 14.11 13.54
N ILE A 489 -7.28 15.28 13.48
CA ILE A 489 -6.60 15.95 14.60
C ILE A 489 -7.49 16.10 15.86
N ASN A 490 -8.79 16.30 15.66
CA ASN A 490 -9.75 16.56 16.74
C ASN A 490 -10.36 15.29 17.36
N ASP A 491 -10.17 14.11 16.75
CA ASP A 491 -10.87 12.90 17.18
C ASP A 491 -10.24 12.28 18.43
N ARG A 492 -8.93 12.49 18.63
CA ARG A 492 -8.15 12.01 19.80
C ARG A 492 -8.23 10.49 20.06
N VAL A 493 -8.61 9.70 19.06
CA VAL A 493 -8.67 8.22 19.12
C VAL A 493 -7.33 7.64 18.71
N ARG A 494 -6.62 6.94 19.59
CA ARG A 494 -5.29 6.39 19.31
C ARG A 494 -5.35 5.39 18.15
N LEU A 495 -4.52 5.57 17.12
CA LEU A 495 -4.50 4.68 15.95
C LEU A 495 -3.27 3.75 16.01
N ARG A 496 -3.49 2.49 15.66
CA ARG A 496 -2.52 1.38 15.83
C ARG A 496 -2.02 0.79 14.51
N LYS A 497 -2.88 0.68 13.50
CA LYS A 497 -2.48 0.10 12.21
C LYS A 497 -3.35 0.65 11.11
N ALA A 498 -2.74 1.05 10.01
CA ALA A 498 -3.38 1.30 8.74
C ALA A 498 -3.09 0.10 7.84
N VAL A 499 -4.10 -0.35 7.10
CA VAL A 499 -3.97 -1.47 6.16
C VAL A 499 -4.94 -1.25 5.00
N VAL A 500 -4.56 -1.69 3.81
CA VAL A 500 -5.48 -1.77 2.67
C VAL A 500 -6.00 -3.20 2.53
N SER A 501 -7.31 -3.36 2.39
CA SER A 501 -7.96 -4.66 2.19
C SER A 501 -7.76 -5.19 0.76
N PRO A 502 -8.07 -6.48 0.49
CA PRO A 502 -8.06 -7.03 -0.87
C PRO A 502 -8.93 -6.26 -1.88
N ASP A 503 -9.97 -5.58 -1.40
CA ASP A 503 -10.86 -4.73 -2.21
C ASP A 503 -10.36 -3.27 -2.33
N ASN A 504 -9.10 -3.03 -1.96
CA ASN A 504 -8.43 -1.75 -1.99
C ASN A 504 -9.12 -0.65 -1.14
N GLN A 505 -9.69 -1.04 0.00
CA GLN A 505 -10.27 -0.12 0.99
C GLN A 505 -9.31 0.10 2.14
N LEU A 506 -9.19 1.34 2.62
CA LEU A 506 -8.33 1.68 3.75
C LEU A 506 -9.05 1.39 5.08
N TYR A 507 -8.41 0.61 5.94
CA TYR A 507 -8.86 0.28 7.28
C TYR A 507 -7.85 0.72 8.34
N LEU A 508 -8.38 1.08 9.51
CA LEU A 508 -7.62 1.49 10.68
C LEU A 508 -7.99 0.64 11.90
N LEU A 509 -7.00 0.23 12.69
CA LEU A 509 -7.20 -0.28 14.04
C LEU A 509 -6.97 0.82 15.08
N THR A 510 -7.79 0.84 16.14
CA THR A 510 -7.61 1.77 17.27
C THR A 510 -6.94 1.11 18.47
N ASP A 511 -6.11 1.82 19.22
CA ASP A 511 -5.37 1.32 20.40
C ASP A 511 -6.13 1.57 21.72
N GLU A 512 -7.40 1.18 21.77
CA GLU A 512 -8.32 1.46 22.89
C GLU A 512 -8.79 0.18 23.58
N GLU A 513 -9.25 0.30 24.83
CA GLU A 513 -9.83 -0.85 25.57
C GLU A 513 -11.09 -1.38 24.88
N ASN A 514 -11.95 -0.47 24.40
CA ASN A 514 -13.01 -0.75 23.45
C ASN A 514 -12.52 -0.42 22.03
N GLY A 515 -11.52 -1.16 21.58
CA GLY A 515 -10.88 -0.99 20.28
C GLY A 515 -11.81 -1.32 19.12
N ARG A 516 -11.51 -0.70 17.97
CA ARG A 516 -12.33 -0.78 16.77
C ARG A 516 -11.51 -1.07 15.52
N LEU A 517 -12.14 -1.72 14.56
CA LEU A 517 -11.76 -1.70 13.16
C LEU A 517 -12.62 -0.65 12.47
N LEU A 518 -11.97 0.34 11.88
CA LEU A 518 -12.61 1.45 11.18
C LEU A 518 -12.30 1.35 9.69
N ARG A 519 -13.27 1.62 8.82
CA ARG A 519 -13.06 1.88 7.39
C ARG A 519 -12.93 3.39 7.18
N VAL A 520 -12.00 3.81 6.33
CA VAL A 520 -11.87 5.21 5.89
C VAL A 520 -12.60 5.38 4.56
N ILE A 521 -13.55 6.30 4.53
CA ILE A 521 -14.40 6.61 3.37
C ILE A 521 -14.28 8.08 3.00
N ASN A 522 -14.51 8.42 1.73
CA ASN A 522 -14.56 9.79 1.27
C ASN A 522 -16.00 10.29 1.36
N LYS A 523 -16.30 11.20 2.28
CA LYS A 523 -17.65 11.79 2.37
C LYS A 523 -17.84 12.77 1.22
N ALA A 524 -18.94 12.62 0.48
CA ALA A 524 -19.36 13.64 -0.47
C ALA A 524 -19.39 15.01 0.22
N VAL A 525 -18.68 15.98 -0.34
CA VAL A 525 -18.78 17.38 0.09
C VAL A 525 -20.23 17.79 -0.17
N LYS A 526 -21.00 18.07 0.88
CA LYS A 526 -22.33 18.67 0.71
C LYS A 526 -22.09 20.08 0.16
N ASN A 527 -22.42 20.29 -1.11
CA ASN A 527 -22.48 21.63 -1.70
C ASN A 527 -23.57 22.47 -1.03
#